data_AF-A0A7W0Z2A6-F1
#
_entry.id   AF-A0A7W0Z2A6-F1
#
_cell.length_a   1.000
_cell.length_b   1.000
_cell.length_c   1.000
_cell.angle_alpha   90.00
_cell.angle_beta   90.00
_cell.angle_gamma   90.00
#
_symmetry.space_group_name_H-M   'P 1'
#
loop_
_entity.id
_entity.type
_entity.pdbx_description
1 polymer ?
#
loop_
_entity_poly.entity_id
_entity_poly.type
_entity_poly.pdbx_seq_one_letter_code
_entity_poly.pdbx_strand_id
1 'polypeptide(L)'
;MPAAMEMIRLSGQQGVPVTATEDEVILGFDQARLAKLAEKYAKPKRPPLGILAADAAEYLARHPEKAANLPEGTKGVYVGKIRPTTVAAAAGLQPGDVVTSVAGKRTPTMSKLDALIDTLQPGDSVTVRFLRNGSEAESKLQF
;
A
#
# COMPACT_ATOMS: atom_id res chain seq x y z
N MET A 1 -34.51 37.30 -11.80
CA MET A 1 -34.17 35.90 -11.45
C MET A 1 -32.65 35.81 -11.23
N PRO A 2 -32.16 36.09 -10.00
CA PRO A 2 -30.75 36.32 -9.70
C PRO A 2 -30.21 35.37 -8.61
N ALA A 3 -30.08 34.06 -8.87
CA ALA A 3 -29.51 33.13 -7.88
C ALA A 3 -28.67 32.00 -8.49
N ALA A 4 -29.06 31.50 -9.67
CA ALA A 4 -28.36 30.39 -10.34
C ALA A 4 -27.00 30.79 -10.93
N MET A 5 -26.83 32.06 -11.32
CA MET A 5 -25.62 32.54 -11.99
C MET A 5 -24.46 32.82 -11.01
N GLU A 6 -24.75 33.07 -9.73
CA GLU A 6 -23.74 33.32 -8.71
C GLU A 6 -23.02 32.02 -8.26
N MET A 7 -23.72 30.88 -8.30
CA MET A 7 -23.20 29.56 -7.89
C MET A 7 -22.19 28.96 -8.89
N ILE A 8 -22.30 29.30 -10.18
CA ILE A 8 -21.43 28.79 -11.26
C ILE A 8 -20.00 29.35 -11.13
N ARG A 9 -19.85 30.55 -10.57
CA ARG A 9 -18.57 31.26 -10.48
C ARG A 9 -17.70 30.80 -9.30
N LEU A 10 -18.29 30.17 -8.29
CA LEU A 10 -17.61 29.73 -7.06
C LEU A 10 -17.19 28.25 -7.05
N SER A 11 -17.82 27.40 -7.88
CA SER A 11 -17.60 25.93 -7.84
C SER A 11 -16.80 25.36 -9.03
N GLY A 12 -16.78 26.03 -10.19
CA GLY A 12 -16.16 25.48 -11.41
C GLY A 12 -16.83 24.21 -11.97
N GLN A 13 -17.85 23.68 -11.29
CA GLN A 13 -18.69 22.60 -11.79
C GLN A 13 -19.96 23.20 -12.40
N GLN A 14 -20.09 23.08 -13.72
CA GLN A 14 -21.38 23.15 -14.38
C GLN A 14 -22.14 21.87 -13.97
N GLY A 15 -23.38 22.03 -13.48
CA GLY A 15 -24.10 21.03 -12.69
C GLY A 15 -24.17 19.61 -13.27
N VAL A 16 -24.48 18.65 -12.39
CA VAL A 16 -24.61 17.22 -12.72
C VAL A 16 -25.57 17.06 -13.92
N PRO A 17 -25.14 16.43 -15.04
CA PRO A 17 -26.01 16.26 -16.19
C PRO A 17 -27.16 15.32 -15.83
N VAL A 18 -28.39 15.74 -16.15
CA VAL A 18 -29.60 14.94 -15.98
C VAL A 18 -30.22 14.77 -17.37
N THR A 19 -30.41 13.53 -17.79
CA THR A 19 -31.21 13.21 -18.98
C THR A 19 -32.57 12.74 -18.48
N ALA A 20 -33.64 13.40 -18.93
CA ALA A 20 -35.01 13.01 -18.64
C ALA A 20 -35.65 12.48 -19.94
N THR A 21 -36.17 11.26 -19.89
CA THR A 21 -37.11 10.71 -20.87
C THR A 21 -38.51 10.67 -20.22
N GLU A 22 -39.58 10.45 -21.00
CA GLU A 22 -40.97 10.49 -20.48
C GLU A 22 -41.25 9.50 -19.32
N ASP A 23 -40.41 8.47 -19.14
CA ASP A 23 -40.56 7.44 -18.11
C ASP A 23 -39.32 7.25 -17.19
N GLU A 24 -38.20 7.97 -17.35
CA GLU A 24 -37.01 7.76 -16.51
C GLU A 24 -36.10 8.99 -16.34
N VAL A 25 -35.55 9.17 -15.13
CA VAL A 25 -34.59 10.24 -14.79
C VAL A 25 -33.22 9.61 -14.50
N ILE A 26 -32.25 9.83 -15.39
CA ILE A 26 -30.88 9.33 -15.22
C ILE A 26 -29.98 10.47 -14.70
N LEU A 27 -29.54 10.35 -13.45
CA LEU A 27 -28.53 11.23 -12.86
C LEU A 27 -27.12 10.81 -13.32
N GLY A 28 -26.41 11.73 -13.94
CA GLY A 28 -25.08 11.53 -14.53
C GLY A 28 -23.97 11.25 -13.53
N PHE A 29 -23.85 9.99 -13.13
CA PHE A 29 -22.59 9.30 -12.90
C PHE A 29 -22.84 7.87 -13.41
N ASP A 30 -22.04 7.41 -14.37
CA ASP A 30 -22.07 6.01 -14.81
C ASP A 30 -21.78 5.15 -13.57
N GLN A 31 -22.86 4.68 -12.92
CA GLN A 31 -22.79 3.98 -11.65
C GLN A 31 -22.00 2.69 -11.82
N ALA A 32 -22.06 2.06 -13.00
CA ALA A 32 -21.27 0.86 -13.31
C ALA A 32 -19.78 1.18 -13.38
N ARG A 33 -19.39 2.32 -13.95
CA ARG A 33 -18.00 2.77 -13.99
C ARG A 33 -17.50 3.23 -12.64
N LEU A 34 -18.31 3.98 -11.88
CA LEU A 34 -17.98 4.39 -10.52
C LEU A 34 -17.86 3.18 -9.58
N ALA A 35 -18.75 2.19 -9.72
CA ALA A 35 -18.69 0.92 -9.01
C ALA A 35 -17.43 0.13 -9.39
N LYS A 36 -17.09 0.01 -10.68
CA LYS A 36 -15.83 -0.61 -11.13
C LYS A 36 -14.59 0.10 -10.59
N LEU A 37 -14.60 1.44 -10.51
CA LEU A 37 -13.52 2.18 -9.87
C LEU A 37 -13.52 1.95 -8.36
N ALA A 38 -14.68 1.95 -7.70
CA ALA A 38 -14.79 1.70 -6.27
C ALA A 38 -14.39 0.28 -5.88
N GLU A 39 -14.60 -0.72 -6.74
CA GLU A 39 -14.11 -2.10 -6.59
C GLU A 39 -12.58 -2.15 -6.79
N LYS A 40 -12.09 -1.48 -7.85
CA LYS A 40 -10.66 -1.41 -8.18
C LYS A 40 -9.84 -0.65 -7.14
N TYR A 41 -10.44 0.34 -6.48
CA TYR A 41 -9.85 1.15 -5.42
C TYR A 41 -10.49 0.88 -4.05
N ALA A 42 -11.21 -0.25 -3.91
CA ALA A 42 -11.80 -0.63 -2.64
C ALA A 42 -10.68 -0.66 -1.59
N LYS A 43 -10.92 -0.05 -0.43
CA LYS A 43 -9.96 -0.08 0.68
C LYS A 43 -9.52 -1.53 0.89
N PRO A 44 -8.21 -1.81 1.03
CA PRO A 44 -7.75 -3.17 1.26
C PRO A 44 -8.52 -3.76 2.45
N LYS A 45 -8.93 -5.02 2.34
CA LYS A 45 -9.71 -5.73 3.37
C LYS A 45 -8.99 -5.80 4.73
N ARG A 46 -7.71 -5.39 4.80
CA ARG A 46 -6.83 -5.45 5.97
C ARG A 46 -5.94 -4.20 6.05
N PRO A 47 -5.48 -3.80 7.25
CA PRO A 47 -4.56 -2.69 7.39
C PRO A 47 -3.27 -3.01 6.61
N PRO A 48 -2.82 -2.12 5.72
CA PRO A 48 -1.58 -2.34 5.00
C PRO A 48 -0.41 -2.37 5.99
N LEU A 49 0.66 -3.12 5.68
CA LEU A 49 1.88 -3.13 6.50
C LEU A 49 2.41 -1.70 6.75
N GLY A 50 2.13 -0.81 5.81
CA GLY A 50 2.42 0.61 5.92
C GLY A 50 3.85 0.97 5.57
N ILE A 51 4.51 0.12 4.79
CA ILE A 51 5.86 0.34 4.29
C ILE A 51 5.81 0.80 2.83
N LEU A 52 6.69 1.73 2.45
CA LEU A 52 7.12 1.91 1.08
C LEU A 52 8.35 1.03 0.90
N ALA A 53 8.22 0.04 0.04
CA ALA A 53 9.21 -1.00 -0.14
C ALA A 53 9.47 -1.27 -1.63
N ALA A 54 10.62 -1.87 -1.90
CA ALA A 54 11.04 -2.31 -3.23
C ALA A 54 11.75 -3.65 -3.11
N ASP A 55 11.88 -4.37 -4.22
CA ASP A 55 12.72 -5.56 -4.29
C ASP A 55 14.16 -5.20 -3.96
N ALA A 56 14.72 -5.83 -2.92
CA ALA A 56 16.03 -5.45 -2.38
C ALA A 56 17.14 -5.63 -3.41
N ALA A 57 17.10 -6.70 -4.21
CA ALA A 57 18.09 -6.95 -5.25
C ALA A 57 18.11 -5.82 -6.29
N GLU A 58 16.95 -5.33 -6.73
CA GLU A 58 16.86 -4.25 -7.71
C GLU A 58 17.19 -2.88 -7.08
N TYR A 59 16.71 -2.64 -5.87
CA TYR A 59 16.93 -1.39 -5.16
C TYR A 59 18.41 -1.19 -4.81
N LEU A 60 19.04 -2.20 -4.23
CA LEU A 60 20.46 -2.15 -3.84
C LEU A 60 21.40 -2.08 -5.05
N ALA A 61 21.03 -2.69 -6.18
CA ALA A 61 21.78 -2.54 -7.43
C ALA A 61 21.78 -1.09 -7.95
N ARG A 62 20.71 -0.33 -7.70
CA ARG A 62 20.61 1.10 -8.04
C ARG A 62 21.16 2.04 -6.96
N HIS A 63 21.38 1.52 -5.75
CA HIS A 63 21.81 2.25 -4.56
C HIS A 63 22.96 1.52 -3.84
N PRO A 64 24.16 1.45 -4.45
CA PRO A 64 25.29 0.71 -3.90
C PRO A 64 25.74 1.24 -2.52
N GLU A 65 25.54 2.53 -2.23
CA GLU A 65 25.84 3.14 -0.94
C GLU A 65 25.04 2.52 0.22
N LYS A 66 23.86 1.99 -0.07
CA LYS A 66 23.00 1.31 0.91
C LYS A 66 23.30 -0.18 1.01
N ALA A 67 23.88 -0.76 -0.04
CA ALA A 67 24.32 -2.15 -0.08
C ALA A 67 25.62 -2.38 0.71
N ALA A 68 26.42 -1.33 0.94
CA ALA A 68 27.73 -1.42 1.61
C ALA A 68 27.70 -2.12 2.98
N ASN A 69 26.59 -2.02 3.71
CA ASN A 69 26.42 -2.62 5.03
C ASN A 69 25.63 -3.94 5.00
N LEU A 70 25.36 -4.50 3.82
CA LEU A 70 24.57 -5.73 3.65
C LEU A 70 25.40 -6.80 2.96
N PRO A 71 25.14 -8.09 3.24
CA PRO A 71 25.80 -9.19 2.53
C PRO A 71 25.57 -9.11 1.03
N GLU A 72 26.60 -9.47 0.26
CA GLU A 72 26.51 -9.49 -1.19
C GLU A 72 25.42 -10.48 -1.66
N GLY A 73 24.61 -10.06 -2.63
CA GLY A 73 23.49 -10.88 -3.11
C GLY A 73 22.30 -10.98 -2.15
N THR A 74 22.17 -10.07 -1.18
CA THR A 74 20.98 -9.97 -0.32
C THR A 74 19.70 -9.89 -1.15
N LYS A 75 18.81 -10.88 -0.97
CA LYS A 75 17.47 -10.93 -1.59
C LYS A 75 16.42 -10.76 -0.52
N GLY A 76 15.38 -10.01 -0.85
CA GLY A 76 14.36 -9.66 0.12
C GLY A 76 13.57 -8.44 -0.33
N VAL A 77 12.86 -7.85 0.63
CA VAL A 77 12.12 -6.61 0.45
C VAL A 77 12.82 -5.50 1.22
N TYR A 78 13.34 -4.51 0.52
CA TYR A 78 13.99 -3.35 1.13
C TYR A 78 12.93 -2.38 1.63
N VAL A 79 13.03 -1.99 2.91
CA VAL A 79 12.12 -1.06 3.57
C VAL A 79 12.66 0.36 3.40
N GLY A 80 12.01 1.16 2.53
CA GLY A 80 12.44 2.53 2.26
C GLY A 80 11.83 3.56 3.21
N LYS A 81 10.53 3.44 3.50
CA LYS A 81 9.84 4.34 4.44
C LYS A 81 8.78 3.58 5.20
N ILE A 82 8.56 3.95 6.45
CA ILE A 82 7.49 3.38 7.29
C ILE A 82 6.54 4.51 7.64
N ARG A 83 5.25 4.26 7.42
CA ARG A 83 4.19 5.19 7.84
C ARG A 83 3.94 5.02 9.34
N PRO A 84 3.69 6.11 10.08
CA PRO A 84 3.35 6.03 11.48
C PRO A 84 2.04 5.25 11.69
N THR A 85 1.85 4.71 12.90
CA THR A 85 0.63 3.98 13.32
C THR A 85 0.28 2.76 12.45
N THR A 86 1.28 2.03 11.95
CA THR A 86 1.09 0.81 11.14
C THR A 86 1.68 -0.41 11.82
N VAL A 87 1.34 -1.60 11.32
CA VAL A 87 1.87 -2.88 11.80
C VAL A 87 3.40 -2.91 11.76
N ALA A 88 4.01 -2.41 10.68
CA ALA A 88 5.46 -2.32 10.56
C ALA A 88 6.10 -1.39 11.58
N ALA A 89 5.46 -0.24 11.87
CA ALA A 89 5.94 0.71 12.86
C ALA A 89 5.83 0.12 14.28
N ALA A 90 4.71 -0.55 14.59
CA ALA A 90 4.50 -1.23 15.86
C ALA A 90 5.51 -2.37 16.09
N ALA A 91 5.91 -3.06 15.01
CA ALA A 91 6.94 -4.09 15.04
C ALA A 91 8.38 -3.55 15.13
N GLY A 92 8.58 -2.22 15.18
CA GLY A 92 9.91 -1.63 15.29
C GLY A 92 10.79 -1.82 14.05
N LEU A 93 10.20 -2.08 12.88
CA LEU A 93 10.91 -2.01 11.61
C LEU A 93 11.39 -0.58 11.38
N GLN A 94 12.47 -0.44 10.62
CA GLN A 94 13.10 0.83 10.31
C GLN A 94 13.42 0.95 8.82
N PRO A 95 13.46 2.17 8.26
CA PRO A 95 14.05 2.41 6.96
C PRO A 95 15.47 1.86 6.86
N GLY A 96 15.79 1.13 5.79
CA GLY A 96 17.06 0.44 5.63
C GLY A 96 17.03 -1.05 5.94
N ASP A 97 15.96 -1.54 6.60
CA ASP A 97 15.79 -2.96 6.85
C ASP A 97 15.54 -3.71 5.54
N VAL A 98 16.06 -4.93 5.44
CA VAL A 98 15.73 -5.85 4.34
C VAL A 98 15.01 -7.08 4.89
N VAL A 99 13.72 -7.20 4.60
CA VAL A 99 12.90 -8.33 5.02
C VAL A 99 13.23 -9.56 4.18
N THR A 100 13.70 -10.62 4.83
CA THR A 100 14.13 -11.88 4.17
C THR A 100 13.09 -12.99 4.33
N SER A 101 12.28 -12.95 5.39
CA SER A 101 11.19 -13.91 5.62
C SER A 101 10.07 -13.36 6.50
N VAL A 102 8.85 -13.87 6.28
CA VAL A 102 7.65 -13.57 7.08
C VAL A 102 6.90 -14.87 7.33
N ALA A 103 6.42 -15.07 8.56
CA ALA A 103 5.73 -16.30 8.98
C ALA A 103 6.52 -17.58 8.67
N GLY A 104 7.86 -17.52 8.81
CA GLY A 104 8.77 -18.63 8.48
C GLY A 104 8.94 -18.93 6.99
N LYS A 105 8.28 -18.17 6.10
CA LYS A 105 8.35 -18.33 4.65
C LYS A 105 9.29 -17.27 4.06
N ARG A 106 10.17 -17.67 3.15
CA ARG A 106 11.11 -16.75 2.47
C ARG A 106 10.36 -15.76 1.56
N THR A 107 10.72 -14.49 1.65
CA THR A 107 10.14 -13.39 0.88
C THR A 107 11.20 -12.72 0.01
N PRO A 108 11.67 -13.38 -1.06
CA PRO A 108 12.73 -12.83 -1.91
C PRO A 108 12.28 -11.61 -2.73
N THR A 109 10.96 -11.38 -2.84
CA THR A 109 10.38 -10.29 -3.63
C THR A 109 9.18 -9.64 -2.96
N MET A 110 8.88 -8.40 -3.35
CA MET A 110 7.73 -7.63 -2.82
C MET A 110 6.41 -8.35 -3.08
N SER A 111 6.20 -8.89 -4.29
CA SER A 111 4.96 -9.60 -4.62
C SER A 111 4.72 -10.84 -3.76
N LYS A 112 5.78 -11.54 -3.35
CA LYS A 112 5.65 -12.68 -2.42
C LYS A 112 5.32 -12.22 -1.01
N LEU A 113 5.88 -11.10 -0.57
CA LEU A 113 5.54 -10.51 0.71
C LEU A 113 4.05 -10.13 0.74
N ASP A 114 3.56 -9.40 -0.27
CA ASP A 114 2.14 -9.04 -0.40
C ASP A 114 1.23 -10.27 -0.40
N ALA A 115 1.55 -11.28 -1.21
CA ALA A 115 0.79 -12.52 -1.26
C ALA A 115 0.74 -13.25 0.10
N LEU A 116 1.80 -13.19 0.90
CA LEU A 116 1.79 -13.77 2.25
C LEU A 116 0.91 -12.98 3.20
N ILE A 117 0.99 -11.65 3.18
CA ILE A 117 0.17 -10.77 4.03
C ILE A 117 -1.32 -10.97 3.69
N ASP A 118 -1.64 -11.17 2.41
CA ASP A 118 -2.99 -11.49 1.94
C ASP A 118 -3.51 -12.85 2.42
N THR A 119 -2.66 -13.72 2.98
CA THR A 119 -3.12 -14.95 3.64
C THR A 119 -3.41 -14.79 5.14
N LEU A 120 -2.92 -13.72 5.80
CA LEU A 120 -2.98 -13.55 7.26
C LEU A 120 -4.29 -12.91 7.72
N GLN A 121 -4.90 -13.43 8.78
CA GLN A 121 -6.16 -12.91 9.32
C GLN A 121 -5.93 -11.78 10.34
N PRO A 122 -6.90 -10.87 10.53
CA PRO A 122 -6.85 -9.91 11.64
C PRO A 122 -6.72 -10.64 12.98
N GLY A 123 -5.82 -10.17 13.84
CA GLY A 123 -5.44 -10.83 15.09
C GLY A 123 -4.27 -11.81 14.97
N ASP A 124 -3.80 -12.13 13.76
CA ASP A 124 -2.62 -12.98 13.58
C ASP A 124 -1.36 -12.28 14.07
N SER A 125 -0.53 -13.04 14.78
CA SER A 125 0.83 -12.64 15.15
C SER A 125 1.82 -13.49 14.37
N VAL A 126 2.60 -12.86 13.49
CA VAL A 126 3.61 -13.55 12.67
C VAL A 126 5.01 -13.00 12.92
N THR A 127 6.01 -13.89 12.90
CA THR A 127 7.41 -13.48 12.99
C THR A 127 7.92 -13.01 11.63
N VAL A 128 8.58 -11.86 11.61
CA VAL A 128 9.34 -11.33 10.47
C VAL A 128 10.82 -11.41 10.78
N ARG A 129 11.64 -11.90 9.84
CA ARG A 129 13.10 -11.76 9.89
C ARG A 129 13.58 -10.76 8.87
N PHE A 130 14.52 -9.95 9.28
CA PHE A 130 15.08 -8.88 8.47
C PHE A 130 16.57 -8.71 8.75
N LEU A 131 17.28 -8.12 7.80
CA LEU A 131 18.65 -7.68 7.94
C LEU A 131 18.67 -6.19 8.24
N ARG A 132 19.38 -5.80 9.29
CA ARG A 132 19.63 -4.40 9.65
C ARG A 132 21.13 -4.20 9.82
N ASN A 133 21.72 -3.33 9.00
CA ASN A 133 23.17 -3.07 9.02
C ASN A 133 23.99 -4.37 8.98
N GLY A 134 23.56 -5.34 8.16
CA GLY A 134 24.25 -6.61 7.96
C GLY A 134 24.03 -7.66 9.06
N SER A 135 23.33 -7.30 10.13
CA SER A 135 22.96 -8.24 11.19
C SER A 135 21.54 -8.75 11.00
N GLU A 136 21.33 -10.06 11.18
CA GLU A 136 19.99 -10.65 11.20
C GLU A 136 19.28 -10.29 12.51
N ALA A 137 18.02 -9.88 12.37
CA ALA A 137 17.13 -9.59 13.47
C ALA A 137 15.73 -10.15 13.16
N GLU A 138 14.93 -10.32 14.20
CA GLU A 138 13.54 -10.73 14.07
C GLU A 138 12.62 -9.86 14.93
N SER A 139 11.37 -9.74 14.47
CA SER A 139 10.32 -9.04 15.19
C SER A 139 8.96 -9.71 14.95
N LYS A 140 7.95 -9.32 15.71
CA LYS A 140 6.58 -9.82 15.57
C LYS A 140 5.71 -8.74 14.93
N LEU A 141 5.04 -9.10 13.84
CA LEU A 141 3.98 -8.32 13.22
C LEU A 141 2.63 -8.80 13.79
N GLN A 142 1.80 -7.86 14.24
CA GLN A 142 0.45 -8.12 14.72
C GLN A 142 -0.54 -7.38 13.82
N PHE A 143 -1.48 -8.12 13.21
CA PHE A 143 -2.43 -7.61 12.21
C PHE A 143 -3.81 -7.31 12.79
#